data_AF-A0A924J5W5-F1
#
_entry.id   AF-A0A924J5W5-F1
#
_cell.length_a   1.000
_cell.length_b   1.000
_cell.length_c   1.000
_cell.angle_alpha   90.00
_cell.angle_beta   90.00
_cell.angle_gamma   90.00
#
_symmetry.space_group_name_H-M   'P 1'
#
loop_
_entity.id
_entity.type
_entity.pdbx_description
1 polymer ?
#
loop_
_entity_poly.entity_id
_entity_poly.type
_entity_poly.pdbx_seq_one_letter_code
_entity_poly.pdbx_strand_id
1 'polypeptide(L)' 'VNNNIIKTSLQTYSNLNFLGTDPKFVDVIGGNFRLQSGSPAINKGIDLSLDPFYGSYLKSDLNNSARLFPSKLGCYEH' A
#
# COMPACT_ATOMS: atom_id res chain seq x y z
N VAL A 1 11.81 16.96 0.32
CA VAL A 1 10.34 16.91 0.16
C VAL A 1 10.00 15.54 -0.40
N ASN A 2 9.42 14.66 0.41
CA ASN A 2 9.14 13.28 0.03
C ASN A 2 7.75 13.25 -0.62
N ASN A 3 7.70 13.28 -1.95
CA ASN A 3 6.44 13.25 -2.68
C ASN A 3 6.02 11.81 -2.93
N ASN A 4 4.84 11.47 -2.42
CA ASN A 4 4.10 10.28 -2.86
C ASN A 4 3.81 10.42 -4.37
N ILE A 5 3.88 9.32 -5.12
CA ILE A 5 3.90 9.28 -6.60
C ILE A 5 2.62 9.91 -7.22
N ILE A 6 1.56 10.07 -6.42
CA ILE A 6 0.29 10.71 -6.82
C ILE A 6 0.43 12.25 -6.94
N LYS A 7 1.49 12.86 -6.39
CA LYS A 7 1.76 14.32 -6.44
C LYS A 7 3.21 14.64 -6.82
N THR A 8 3.83 13.86 -7.68
CA THR A 8 5.20 14.13 -8.13
C THR A 8 5.23 14.73 -9.53
N SER A 9 6.03 15.78 -9.72
CA SER A 9 6.43 16.27 -11.05
C SER A 9 7.65 15.53 -11.60
N LEU A 10 8.19 14.58 -10.83
CA LEU A 10 9.32 13.76 -11.22
C LEU A 10 8.86 12.71 -12.24
N GLN A 11 9.14 12.96 -13.52
CA GLN A 11 8.84 12.05 -14.64
C GLN A 11 9.86 10.90 -14.77
N THR A 12 10.91 10.91 -13.95
CA THR A 12 11.84 9.78 -13.90
C THR A 12 11.27 8.73 -12.97
N TYR A 13 11.09 7.51 -13.49
CA TYR A 13 10.81 6.31 -12.71
C TYR A 13 12.01 6.01 -11.82
N SER A 14 12.22 6.81 -10.78
CA SER A 14 13.19 6.50 -9.75
C SER A 14 12.68 5.27 -9.01
N ASN A 15 13.49 4.20 -8.97
CA ASN A 15 13.20 2.91 -8.33
C ASN A 15 12.93 2.99 -6.81
N LEU A 16 12.78 4.18 -6.23
CA LEU A 16 12.74 4.36 -4.79
C LEU A 16 11.39 3.99 -4.15
N ASN A 17 10.29 3.90 -4.92
CA ASN A 17 8.96 3.65 -4.35
C ASN A 17 8.00 2.85 -5.26
N PHE A 18 8.54 2.10 -6.23
CA PHE A 18 7.75 1.22 -7.09
C PHE A 18 8.05 -0.24 -6.76
N LEU A 19 7.02 -1.04 -6.50
CA LEU A 19 7.22 -2.46 -6.16
C LEU A 19 7.60 -3.30 -7.39
N GLY A 20 6.99 -3.02 -8.55
CA GLY A 20 7.36 -3.62 -9.85
C GLY A 20 7.31 -5.13 -9.95
N THR A 21 6.58 -5.81 -9.07
CA THR A 21 6.41 -7.26 -9.08
C THR A 21 4.96 -7.64 -8.80
N ASP A 22 4.59 -8.86 -9.18
CA ASP A 22 3.26 -9.42 -8.96
C ASP A 22 2.95 -9.46 -7.44
N PRO A 23 1.90 -8.76 -6.97
CA PRO A 23 1.54 -8.72 -5.57
C PRO A 23 0.93 -10.03 -5.05
N LYS A 24 0.66 -11.05 -5.88
CA LYS A 24 0.11 -12.34 -5.42
C LYS A 24 -1.22 -12.18 -4.68
N PHE A 25 -2.24 -11.67 -5.36
CA PHE A 25 -3.61 -11.66 -4.82
C PHE A 25 -4.20 -13.06 -4.73
N VAL A 26 -5.15 -13.26 -3.81
CA VAL A 26 -5.80 -14.56 -3.61
C VAL A 26 -6.64 -14.97 -4.82
N ASP A 27 -7.53 -14.10 -5.29
CA ASP A 27 -8.36 -14.35 -6.48
C ASP A 27 -8.77 -13.02 -7.14
N VAL A 28 -8.10 -12.66 -8.22
CA VAL A 28 -8.35 -11.41 -8.96
C VAL A 28 -9.68 -11.47 -9.72
N ILE A 29 -10.07 -12.64 -10.23
CA ILE A 29 -11.28 -12.80 -11.05
C ILE A 29 -12.53 -12.74 -10.16
N GLY A 30 -12.47 -13.37 -8.99
CA GLY A 30 -13.53 -13.30 -7.98
C GLY A 30 -13.52 -12.02 -7.13
N GLY A 31 -12.61 -11.08 -7.40
CA GLY A 31 -12.53 -9.79 -6.69
C GLY A 31 -11.94 -9.86 -5.28
N ASN A 32 -11.30 -10.97 -4.92
CA ASN A 32 -10.57 -11.11 -3.65
C ASN A 32 -9.13 -10.60 -3.79
N PHE A 33 -8.98 -9.29 -3.59
CA PHE A 33 -7.70 -8.58 -3.63
C PHE A 33 -6.91 -8.63 -2.30
N ARG A 34 -7.21 -9.60 -1.42
CA ARG A 34 -6.32 -9.90 -0.28
C ARG A 34 -5.02 -10.51 -0.80
N LEU A 35 -3.93 -10.30 -0.08
CA LEU A 35 -2.61 -10.85 -0.44
C LEU A 35 -2.47 -12.29 0.05
N GLN A 36 -1.87 -13.14 -0.79
CA GLN A 36 -1.45 -14.48 -0.37
C GLN A 36 -0.29 -14.42 0.63
N SER A 37 -0.13 -15.48 1.42
CA SER A 37 1.05 -15.64 2.27
C SER A 37 2.33 -15.60 1.43
N GLY A 38 3.33 -14.84 1.88
CA GLY A 38 4.60 -14.65 1.16
C GLY A 38 4.55 -13.65 0.00
N SER A 39 3.43 -12.94 -0.18
CA SER A 39 3.34 -11.86 -1.17
C SER A 39 4.47 -10.82 -1.01
N PRO A 40 5.10 -10.36 -2.11
CA PRO A 40 6.12 -9.33 -2.04
C PRO A 40 5.57 -7.96 -1.64
N ALA A 41 4.24 -7.78 -1.65
CA ALA A 41 3.55 -6.55 -1.26
C ALA A 41 3.29 -6.44 0.25
N ILE A 42 3.57 -7.50 1.02
CA ILE A 42 3.48 -7.49 2.48
C ILE A 42 4.56 -6.57 3.05
N ASN A 43 4.16 -5.71 3.98
CA ASN A 43 5.05 -4.79 4.72
C ASN A 43 5.86 -3.84 3.81
N LYS A 44 5.31 -3.47 2.65
CA LYS A 44 5.93 -2.51 1.71
C LYS A 44 5.26 -1.14 1.71
N GLY A 45 4.17 -0.97 2.46
CA GLY A 45 3.47 0.30 2.64
C GLY A 45 4.22 1.23 3.59
N ILE A 46 4.36 2.48 3.17
CA ILE A 46 4.92 3.55 4.00
C ILE A 46 3.89 4.03 5.03
N ASP A 47 4.36 4.39 6.22
CA ASP A 47 3.54 5.06 7.22
C ASP A 47 3.28 6.52 6.83
N LEU A 48 2.00 6.83 6.64
CA LEU A 48 1.50 8.17 6.29
C LEU A 48 0.64 8.75 7.42
N SER A 49 0.67 8.18 8.62
CA SER A 49 -0.10 8.65 9.77
C SER A 49 0.24 10.08 10.18
N LEU A 50 1.49 10.50 9.93
CA LEU A 50 1.97 11.87 10.17
C LEU A 50 1.66 12.84 9.02
N ASP A 51 1.14 12.36 7.88
CA ASP A 51 0.77 13.23 6.77
C ASP A 51 -0.55 13.95 7.10
N PRO A 52 -0.58 15.31 7.04
CA PRO A 52 -1.77 16.09 7.39
C PRO A 52 -3.02 15.76 6.58
N PHE A 53 -2.85 15.22 5.36
CA PHE A 53 -3.95 14.86 4.48
C PHE A 53 -4.37 13.41 4.62
N TYR A 54 -3.44 12.48 4.90
CA TYR A 54 -3.75 11.04 4.88
C TYR A 54 -3.93 10.41 6.26
N GLY A 55 -3.40 11.00 7.32
CA GLY A 55 -3.38 10.39 8.65
C GLY A 55 -4.76 10.07 9.23
N SER A 56 -5.80 10.81 8.86
CA SER A 56 -7.18 10.52 9.25
C SER A 56 -7.82 9.36 8.46
N TYR A 57 -7.39 9.12 7.23
CA TYR A 57 -8.01 8.17 6.30
C TYR A 57 -7.34 6.79 6.28
N LEU A 58 -6.06 6.71 6.65
CA LEU A 58 -5.27 5.47 6.58
C LEU A 58 -5.15 4.75 7.93
N LYS A 59 -6.16 4.90 8.80
CA LYS A 59 -6.18 4.27 10.13
C LYS A 59 -6.59 2.81 10.09
N SER A 60 -7.43 2.44 9.13
CA SER A 60 -7.96 1.09 8.98
C SER A 60 -8.06 0.68 7.51
N ASP A 61 -8.19 -0.62 7.29
CA ASP A 61 -8.44 -1.22 5.99
C ASP A 61 -9.94 -1.24 5.64
N LEU A 62 -10.31 -1.83 4.49
CA LEU A 62 -11.71 -1.94 4.07
C LEU A 62 -12.58 -2.85 4.97
N ASN A 63 -11.98 -3.70 5.79
CA ASN A 63 -12.67 -4.54 6.76
C ASN A 63 -12.71 -3.88 8.15
N ASN A 64 -12.33 -2.60 8.27
CA ASN A 64 -12.16 -1.88 9.53
C ASN A 64 -11.07 -2.45 10.47
N SER A 65 -10.15 -3.27 9.97
CA SER A 65 -8.97 -3.69 10.72
C SER A 65 -7.96 -2.55 10.79
N ALA A 66 -7.35 -2.33 11.95
CA ALA A 66 -6.34 -1.29 12.12
C ALA A 66 -5.13 -1.55 11.21
N ARG A 67 -4.65 -0.51 10.52
CA ARG A 67 -3.41 -0.63 9.73
C ARG A 67 -2.21 -0.69 10.65
N LEU A 68 -1.36 -1.70 10.45
CA LEU A 68 -0.07 -1.85 11.11
C LEU A 68 1.02 -1.43 10.14
N PHE A 69 1.98 -0.61 10.58
CA PHE A 69 3.06 -0.12 9.70
C PHE A 69 4.42 -0.78 10.00
N PRO A 70 5.26 -1.05 8.98
CA PRO A 70 4.99 -0.87 7.56
C PRO A 70 3.89 -1.81 7.07
N SER A 71 2.90 -1.27 6.34
CA SER A 71 1.65 -1.97 6.04
C SER A 71 1.76 -2.83 4.80
N LYS A 72 0.78 -3.70 4.60
CA LYS A 72 0.57 -4.33 3.30
C LYS A 72 0.17 -3.26 2.28
N LEU A 73 0.70 -3.35 1.05
CA LEU A 73 0.16 -2.55 -0.04
C LEU A 73 -1.23 -3.08 -0.43
N GLY A 74 -2.13 -2.17 -0.79
CA GLY A 74 -3.51 -2.48 -1.11
C GLY A 74 -4.48 -2.02 -0.03
N CYS A 75 -5.70 -2.55 -0.06
CA CYS A 75 -6.83 -2.06 0.72
C CYS A 75 -7.19 -2.94 1.94
N TYR A 76 -6.42 -3.99 2.19
CA TYR A 76 -6.72 -5.02 3.20
C TYR A 76 -5.50 -5.32 4.09
N GLU A 77 -5.76 -5.47 5.37
CA GLU A 77 -4.85 -6.00 6.37
C GLU A 77 -5.33 -7.41 6.76
N HIS A 78 -4.38 -8.36 6.92
CA HIS A 78 -4.56 -9.83 7.03
C HIS A 78 -4.62 -10.63 5.72
#